data_AF-A0AAX3EKY4-F1
#
_entry.id   AF-A0AAX3EKY4-F1
#
_cell.length_a   1.000
_cell.length_b   1.000
_cell.length_c   1.000
_cell.angle_alpha   90.00
_cell.angle_beta   90.00
_cell.angle_gamma   90.00
#
_symmetry.space_group_name_H-M   'P 1'
#
loop_
_entity.id
_entity.type
_entity.pdbx_description
1 polymer ?
#
loop_
_entity_poly.entity_id
_entity_poly.type
_entity_poly.pdbx_seq_one_letter_code
_entity_poly.pdbx_strand_id
1 'polypeptide(L)'
;MLSFEQARAGAYEALAPTWEVGECGEYTVADYGYEDEAAWLLIDGGSRLVIDGDYSCEHIGRGSTFVDKRTGEIFFLTYLEAPDRFDAMTPVGQHPDEDQ
;
A
#
# COMPACT_ATOMS: atom_id res chain seq x y z
N MET A 1 -0.57 19.13 5.05
CA MET A 1 -1.03 17.74 4.98
C MET A 1 -0.69 17.22 3.60
N LEU A 2 -0.05 16.06 3.51
CA LEU A 2 0.36 15.43 2.26
C LEU A 2 -0.88 14.92 1.51
N SER A 3 -0.87 15.03 0.18
CA SER A 3 -1.86 14.36 -0.66
C SER A 3 -1.58 12.85 -0.72
N PHE A 4 -2.58 12.09 -1.18
CA PHE A 4 -2.41 10.65 -1.42
C PHE A 4 -1.28 10.35 -2.40
N GLU A 5 -1.18 11.10 -3.51
CA GLU A 5 -0.08 10.97 -4.48
C GLU A 5 1.30 11.25 -3.89
N GLN A 6 1.41 12.26 -3.00
CA GLN A 6 2.67 12.54 -2.30
C GLN A 6 3.05 11.41 -1.35
N ALA A 7 2.07 10.83 -0.65
CA ALA A 7 2.29 9.69 0.23
C ALA A 7 2.73 8.44 -0.56
N ARG A 8 2.07 8.15 -1.69
CA ARG A 8 2.46 7.06 -2.60
C ARG A 8 3.90 7.22 -3.10
N ALA A 9 4.25 8.40 -3.61
CA ALA A 9 5.59 8.67 -4.12
C ALA A 9 6.65 8.51 -3.03
N GLY A 10 6.42 9.07 -1.84
CA GLY A 10 7.35 8.94 -0.71
C GLY A 10 7.50 7.50 -0.22
N ALA A 11 6.41 6.74 -0.15
CA ALA A 11 6.45 5.32 0.20
C ALA A 11 7.19 4.49 -0.86
N TYR A 12 6.99 4.79 -2.14
CA TYR A 12 7.73 4.15 -3.23
C TYR A 12 9.24 4.38 -3.10
N GLU A 13 9.67 5.64 -2.96
CA GLU A 13 11.09 6.00 -2.81
C GLU A 13 11.74 5.33 -1.59
N ALA A 14 11.00 5.19 -0.49
CA ALA A 14 11.51 4.59 0.74
C ALA A 14 11.56 3.06 0.69
N LEU A 15 10.56 2.41 0.10
CA LEU A 15 10.37 0.96 0.20
C LEU A 15 10.91 0.19 -1.00
N ALA A 16 10.87 0.75 -2.21
CA ALA A 16 11.40 0.10 -3.41
C ALA A 16 12.86 -0.35 -3.25
N PRO A 17 13.79 0.44 -2.66
CA PRO A 17 15.18 0.01 -2.47
C PRO A 17 15.35 -1.16 -1.48
N THR A 18 14.36 -1.39 -0.61
CA THR A 18 14.36 -2.49 0.37
C THR A 18 13.74 -3.76 -0.19
N TRP A 19 13.15 -3.69 -1.37
CA TRP A 19 12.48 -4.81 -2.01
C TRP A 19 13.47 -5.73 -2.72
N GLU A 20 13.46 -7.02 -2.34
CA GLU A 20 14.24 -8.02 -3.05
C GLU A 20 13.48 -8.49 -4.30
N VAL A 21 13.97 -8.08 -5.47
CA VAL A 21 13.36 -8.31 -6.80
C VAL A 21 13.21 -9.79 -7.19
N GLY A 22 13.66 -10.74 -6.36
CA GLY A 22 13.75 -12.18 -6.64
C GLY A 22 12.48 -12.81 -7.23
N GLU A 23 11.65 -13.46 -6.41
CA GLU A 23 10.47 -14.19 -6.92
C GLU A 23 9.24 -13.29 -7.13
N CYS A 24 9.20 -12.14 -6.44
CA CYS A 24 8.01 -11.30 -6.28
C CYS A 24 7.89 -10.13 -7.27
N GLY A 25 8.80 -9.99 -8.24
CA GLY A 25 8.73 -8.93 -9.25
C GLY A 25 9.12 -7.53 -8.75
N GLU A 26 8.69 -6.50 -9.48
CA GLU A 26 9.01 -5.10 -9.19
C GLU A 26 8.08 -4.57 -8.10
N TYR A 27 8.64 -3.81 -7.16
CA TYR A 27 7.84 -3.16 -6.13
C TYR A 27 6.94 -2.09 -6.74
N THR A 28 5.68 -2.06 -6.35
CA THR A 28 4.68 -1.12 -6.84
C THR A 28 3.82 -0.60 -5.69
N VAL A 29 3.25 0.60 -5.88
CA VAL A 29 2.23 1.17 -5.00
C VAL A 29 1.04 1.52 -5.88
N ALA A 30 -0.12 0.91 -5.62
CA ALA A 30 -1.34 1.12 -6.38
C ALA A 30 -1.82 2.58 -6.31
N ASP A 31 -2.60 2.99 -7.30
CA ASP A 31 -3.25 4.31 -7.40
C ASP A 31 -4.56 4.43 -6.62
N TYR A 32 -4.82 3.44 -5.78
CA TYR A 32 -5.92 3.40 -4.84
C TYR A 32 -5.45 2.92 -3.47
N GLY A 33 -6.28 3.19 -2.47
CA GLY A 33 -6.02 2.82 -1.09
C GLY A 33 -7.15 3.27 -0.18
N TYR A 34 -6.84 3.51 1.07
CA TYR A 34 -7.82 3.96 2.06
C TYR A 34 -7.25 5.10 2.91
N GLU A 35 -8.13 5.84 3.57
CA GLU A 35 -7.76 6.94 4.46
C GLU A 35 -8.58 6.96 5.75
N ASP A 36 -7.95 7.47 6.81
CA ASP A 36 -8.65 8.02 7.97
C ASP A 36 -8.19 9.48 8.18
N GLU A 37 -8.57 10.11 9.29
CA GLU A 37 -8.16 11.51 9.56
C GLU A 37 -6.64 11.71 9.67
N ALA A 38 -5.89 10.68 10.06
CA ALA A 38 -4.47 10.78 10.44
C ALA A 38 -3.52 10.21 9.37
N ALA A 39 -3.92 9.18 8.62
CA ALA A 39 -3.03 8.42 7.75
C ALA A 39 -3.67 7.98 6.43
N TRP A 40 -2.80 7.71 5.46
CA TRP A 40 -3.10 6.94 4.25
C TRP A 40 -2.74 5.48 4.48
N LEU A 41 -3.62 4.55 4.14
CA LEU A 41 -3.32 3.13 3.97
C LEU A 41 -3.06 2.88 2.48
N LEU A 42 -1.85 2.43 2.16
CA LEU A 42 -1.42 2.15 0.79
C LEU A 42 -1.60 0.68 0.45
N ILE A 43 -1.95 0.40 -0.80
CA ILE A 43 -1.91 -0.94 -1.39
C ILE A 43 -0.59 -1.07 -2.15
N ASP A 44 0.34 -1.86 -1.63
CA ASP A 44 1.70 -1.97 -2.14
C ASP A 44 2.22 -3.40 -2.08
N GLY A 45 3.16 -3.72 -2.97
CA GLY A 45 3.73 -5.06 -3.05
C GLY A 45 4.52 -5.29 -4.33
N GLY A 46 5.04 -6.50 -4.45
CA GLY A 46 5.70 -6.95 -5.66
C GLY A 46 4.67 -7.32 -6.71
N SER A 47 4.81 -6.75 -7.90
CA SER A 47 4.02 -7.11 -9.06
C SER A 47 4.91 -7.78 -10.09
N ARG A 48 4.48 -8.93 -10.58
CA ARG A 48 5.10 -9.61 -11.72
C ARG A 48 4.07 -9.85 -12.80
N LEU A 49 4.29 -9.23 -13.96
CA LEU A 49 3.61 -9.59 -15.20
C LEU A 49 4.12 -10.96 -15.65
N VAL A 50 3.26 -11.98 -15.63
CA VAL A 50 3.51 -13.28 -16.26
C VAL A 50 2.66 -13.35 -17.53
N ILE A 51 3.20 -13.89 -18.62
CA ILE A 51 2.38 -14.21 -19.80
C ILE A 51 1.31 -15.19 -19.32
N ASP A 52 0.05 -14.76 -19.32
CA ASP A 52 -1.19 -15.43 -18.82
C ASP A 52 -1.67 -15.10 -17.38
N GLY A 53 -1.16 -14.05 -16.70
CA GLY A 53 -1.80 -13.53 -15.47
C GLY A 53 -0.93 -12.63 -14.59
N ASP A 54 -1.57 -11.88 -13.68
CA ASP A 54 -0.91 -11.03 -12.70
C ASP A 54 -0.65 -11.79 -11.40
N TYR A 55 0.61 -11.86 -10.96
CA TYR A 55 0.96 -12.29 -9.61
C TYR A 55 1.30 -11.05 -8.77
N SER A 56 0.50 -10.81 -7.72
CA SER A 56 0.86 -9.88 -6.65
C SER A 56 1.44 -10.65 -5.47
N CYS A 57 2.49 -10.10 -4.88
CA CYS A 57 3.15 -10.67 -3.70
C CYS A 57 3.25 -9.59 -2.62
N GLU A 58 2.70 -9.89 -1.45
CA GLU A 58 2.94 -9.10 -0.24
C GLU A 58 4.04 -9.78 0.61
N HIS A 59 4.92 -8.99 1.23
CA HIS A 59 5.84 -9.54 2.23
C HIS A 59 5.05 -9.98 3.46
N ILE A 60 4.91 -11.30 3.64
CA ILE A 60 4.33 -11.89 4.84
C ILE A 60 5.07 -11.34 6.08
N GLY A 61 4.30 -10.77 7.02
CA GLY A 61 4.81 -10.30 8.30
C GLY A 61 5.26 -8.83 8.35
N ARG A 62 5.28 -8.09 7.23
CA ARG A 62 5.57 -6.64 7.25
C ARG A 62 4.40 -5.82 7.82
N GLY A 63 3.16 -6.28 7.60
CA GLY A 63 1.95 -5.51 7.90
C GLY A 63 1.58 -4.56 6.76
N SER A 64 0.42 -3.92 6.89
CA SER A 64 -0.09 -2.96 5.91
C SER A 64 0.66 -1.63 6.03
N THR A 65 0.99 -1.02 4.89
CA THR A 65 1.78 0.21 4.83
C THR A 65 0.90 1.43 5.08
N PHE A 66 1.18 2.17 6.16
CA PHE A 66 0.54 3.44 6.46
C PHE A 66 1.52 4.60 6.30
N VAL A 67 1.01 5.75 5.87
CA VAL A 67 1.75 7.02 5.81
C VAL A 67 1.02 8.09 6.59
N ASP A 68 1.66 8.66 7.61
CA ASP A 68 1.12 9.79 8.37
C ASP A 68 0.92 11.01 7.45
N LYS A 69 -0.29 11.57 7.44
CA LYS A 69 -0.66 12.67 6.53
C LYS A 69 0.07 13.98 6.82
N ARG A 70 0.61 14.16 8.02
CA ARG A 70 1.28 15.39 8.44
C ARG A 70 2.79 15.31 8.25
N THR A 71 3.40 14.18 8.59
CA THR A 71 4.86 14.02 8.61
C THR A 71 5.39 13.26 7.40
N GLY A 72 4.57 12.42 6.76
CA GLY A 72 5.01 11.47 5.75
C GLY A 72 5.74 10.26 6.32
N GLU A 73 5.70 10.07 7.64
CA GLU A 73 6.31 8.92 8.30
C GLU A 73 5.58 7.63 7.90
N ILE A 74 6.37 6.61 7.55
CA ILE A 74 5.88 5.29 7.20
C ILE A 74 5.87 4.42 8.46
N PHE A 75 4.73 3.79 8.72
CA PHE A 75 4.60 2.79 9.77
C PHE A 75 3.77 1.61 9.27
N PHE A 76 3.92 0.48 9.94
CA PHE A 76 3.22 -0.75 9.57
C PHE A 76 2.26 -1.16 10.67
N LEU A 77 1.08 -1.63 10.27
CA LEU A 77 0.07 -2.12 11.19
C LEU A 77 -0.60 -3.36 10.59
N THR A 78 -0.83 -4.35 11.41
CA THR A 78 -1.60 -5.54 11.03
C THR A 78 -3.07 -5.38 11.43
N TYR A 79 -3.98 -6.02 10.68
CA TYR A 79 -5.41 -5.97 10.99
C TYR A 79 -5.73 -6.38 12.44
N LEU A 80 -5.01 -7.37 12.98
CA LEU A 80 -5.21 -7.86 14.34
C LEU A 80 -4.92 -6.80 15.42
N GLU A 81 -4.12 -5.79 15.12
CA GLU A 81 -3.77 -4.73 16.08
C GLU A 81 -4.83 -3.63 16.16
N ALA A 82 -5.62 -3.41 15.10
CA ALA A 82 -6.61 -2.32 15.05
C ALA A 82 -7.77 -2.58 14.07
N PRO A 83 -8.57 -3.63 14.24
CA PRO A 83 -9.61 -4.01 13.27
C PRO A 83 -10.63 -2.87 13.05
N ASP A 84 -11.08 -2.20 14.13
CA ASP A 84 -12.03 -1.08 14.06
C ASP A 84 -11.51 0.09 13.20
N ARG A 85 -10.19 0.29 13.16
CA ARG A 85 -9.58 1.34 12.34
C ARG A 85 -9.68 0.99 10.87
N PHE A 86 -9.31 -0.24 10.51
CA PHE A 86 -9.39 -0.74 9.13
C PHE A 86 -10.82 -0.68 8.61
N ASP A 87 -11.79 -1.15 9.41
CA ASP A 87 -13.20 -1.20 9.02
C ASP A 87 -13.83 0.20 8.83
N ALA A 88 -13.26 1.22 9.46
CA ALA A 88 -13.73 2.60 9.38
C ALA A 88 -13.04 3.45 8.30
N MET A 89 -12.03 2.92 7.61
CA MET A 89 -11.29 3.71 6.60
C MET A 89 -12.13 3.97 5.36
N THR A 90 -11.94 5.14 4.75
CA THR A 90 -12.64 5.55 3.53
C THR A 90 -11.79 5.24 2.31
N PRO A 91 -12.33 4.64 1.24
CA PRO A 91 -11.57 4.37 0.03
C PRO A 91 -11.16 5.66 -0.69
N VAL A 92 -9.95 5.67 -1.25
CA VAL A 92 -9.40 6.78 -2.05
C VAL A 92 -8.77 6.26 -3.34
N GLY A 93 -8.70 7.12 -4.35
CA GLY A 93 -8.18 6.78 -5.67
C GLY A 93 -9.19 6.01 -6.54
N GLN A 94 -8.69 5.40 -7.61
CA GLN A 94 -9.50 4.61 -8.54
C GLN A 94 -9.37 3.13 -8.22
N HIS A 95 -10.25 2.63 -7.35
CA HIS A 95 -10.31 1.19 -7.07
C HIS A 95 -10.75 0.44 -8.34
N PRO A 96 -10.16 -0.74 -8.62
CA PRO A 96 -10.64 -1.61 -9.70
C PRO A 96 -12.09 -2.03 -9.44
N ASP A 97 -12.86 -2.22 -10.51
CA ASP A 97 -14.23 -2.70 -10.40
C ASP A 97 -14.26 -4.08 -9.69
N GLU A 98 -15.13 -4.24 -8.70
CA GLU A 98 -15.23 -5.47 -7.89
C GLU A 98 -15.74 -6.71 -8.66
N ASP A 99 -16.15 -6.55 -9.92
CA ASP A 99 -16.90 -7.54 -10.73
C ASP A 99 -16.08 -8.20 -11.88
N GLN A 100 -14.74 -8.34 -11.79
CA GLN A 100 -13.95 -9.08 -12.80
C GLN A 100 -13.58 -10.51 -12.39
#